data_AF-A0A9D8GZ18-F1
#
_entry.id   AF-A0A9D8GZ18-F1
#
_cell.length_a   1.000
_cell.length_b   1.000
_cell.length_c   1.000
_cell.angle_alpha   90.00
_cell.angle_beta   90.00
_cell.angle_gamma   90.00
#
_symmetry.space_group_name_H-M   'P 1'
#
loop_
_entity.id
_entity.type
_entity.pdbx_description
1 polymer ?
#
loop_
_entity_poly.entity_id
_entity_poly.type
_entity_poly.pdbx_seq_one_letter_code
_entity_poly.pdbx_strand_id
1 'polypeptide(L)' 'MPLTTPLTDLLEIEHPVLLAPMAGVAGGALAAAVSGAGGLGLVGGGY' A
#
# COMPACT_ATOMS: atom_id res chain seq x y z
N MET A 1 -1.07 -17.17 8.05
CA MET A 1 -2.11 -16.28 8.61
C MET A 1 -1.54 -14.87 8.61
N PRO A 2 -2.23 -13.88 8.04
CA PRO A 2 -1.77 -12.49 8.04
C PRO A 2 -1.70 -11.89 9.45
N LEU A 3 -0.87 -10.86 9.63
CA LEU A 3 -0.74 -10.13 10.89
C LEU A 3 -1.88 -9.11 11.01
N THR A 4 -2.87 -9.39 11.86
CA THR A 4 -3.96 -8.43 12.16
C THR A 4 -3.48 -7.36 13.13
N THR A 5 -3.75 -6.10 12.82
CA THR A 5 -3.41 -4.93 13.64
C THR A 5 -4.56 -3.90 13.55
N PRO A 6 -4.64 -2.91 14.44
CA PRO A 6 -5.62 -1.82 14.29
C PRO A 6 -5.54 -1.10 12.92
N LEU A 7 -4.36 -1.13 12.27
CA LEU A 7 -4.15 -0.55 10.95
C LEU A 7 -4.82 -1.35 9.83
N THR A 8 -4.79 -2.69 9.90
CA THR A 8 -5.44 -3.55 8.91
C THR A 8 -6.96 -3.40 8.98
N ASP A 9 -7.50 -3.24 10.20
CA ASP A 9 -8.94 -3.04 10.42
C ASP A 9 -9.39 -1.64 9.95
N LEU A 10 -8.58 -0.61 10.23
CA LEU A 10 -8.88 0.77 9.84
C LEU A 10 -8.89 0.98 8.32
N LEU A 11 -7.96 0.33 7.62
CA LEU A 11 -7.73 0.55 6.18
C LEU A 11 -8.32 -0.55 5.29
N GLU A 12 -8.93 -1.58 5.89
CA GLU A 12 -9.50 -2.74 5.18
C GLU A 12 -8.48 -3.45 4.27
N ILE A 13 -7.27 -3.68 4.79
CA ILE A 13 -6.16 -4.37 4.10
C ILE A 13 -5.77 -5.67 4.80
N GLU A 14 -5.24 -6.63 4.05
CA GLU A 14 -4.84 -7.95 4.59
C GLU A 14 -3.52 -7.90 5.37
N HIS A 15 -2.59 -7.06 4.92
CA HIS A 15 -1.24 -6.98 5.47
C HIS A 15 -0.97 -5.58 6.00
N PRO A 16 -0.32 -5.43 7.17
CA PRO A 16 0.08 -4.13 7.71
C PRO A 16 1.32 -3.60 6.98
N VAL A 17 1.26 -3.59 5.64
CA VAL A 17 2.34 -3.20 4.73
C VAL A 17 1.82 -2.07 3.83
N LEU A 18 2.59 -0.99 3.80
CA LEU A 18 2.23 0.24 3.09
C LEU A 18 3.36 0.59 2.14
N LEU A 19 3.00 0.91 0.89
CA LEU A 19 3.94 1.48 -0.07
C LEU A 19 4.13 2.97 0.24
N ALA A 20 5.34 3.38 0.56
CA ALA A 20 5.65 4.80 0.70
C ALA A 20 5.46 5.55 -0.63
N PRO A 21 4.80 6.73 -0.64
CA PRO A 21 4.66 7.52 -1.86
C PRO A 21 6.01 8.14 -2.23
N MET A 22 6.64 7.60 -3.27
CA MET A 22 7.96 8.04 -3.77
C MET A 22 7.81 8.66 -5.16
N ALA A 23 7.91 9.98 -5.28
CA ALA A 23 7.84 10.67 -6.57
C ALA A 23 8.89 10.12 -7.55
N GLY A 24 8.49 9.88 -8.80
CA GLY A 24 9.36 9.28 -9.83
C GLY A 24 9.63 7.77 -9.67
N VAL A 25 9.17 7.12 -8.59
CA VAL A 25 9.38 5.68 -8.34
C VAL A 25 8.06 4.92 -8.16
N ALA A 26 7.22 5.37 -7.24
CA ALA A 26 5.94 4.74 -6.90
C ALA A 26 4.82 5.18 -7.87
N GLY A 27 4.88 4.68 -9.11
CA GLY A 27 3.83 4.88 -10.10
C GLY A 27 2.59 4.00 -9.88
N GLY A 28 1.55 4.21 -10.69
CA GLY A 28 0.28 3.48 -10.59
C GLY A 28 0.43 1.96 -10.67
N ALA A 29 1.37 1.45 -11.47
CA ALA A 29 1.63 0.01 -11.56
C ALA A 29 2.15 -0.59 -10.25
N LEU A 30 3.07 0.09 -9.55
CA LEU A 30 3.60 -0.38 -8.28
C LEU A 30 2.54 -0.28 -7.18
N ALA A 31 1.78 0.82 -7.14
CA ALA A 31 0.67 0.97 -6.20
C ALA A 31 -0.39 -0.14 -6.40
N ALA A 32 -0.77 -0.42 -7.65
CA ALA A 32 -1.72 -1.48 -7.96
C ALA A 32 -1.21 -2.88 -7.56
N ALA A 33 0.07 -3.16 -7.77
CA ALA A 33 0.67 -4.43 -7.37
C ALA A 33 0.63 -4.64 -5.85
N VAL A 34 0.92 -3.59 -5.07
CA VAL A 34 0.86 -3.65 -3.60
C VAL A 34 -0.59 -3.81 -3.12
N SER A 35 -1.54 -3.07 -3.68
CA SER A 35 -2.96 -3.21 -3.35
C SER A 35 -3.51 -4.59 -3.72
N GLY A 36 -3.13 -5.13 -4.88
CA GLY A 36 -3.50 -6.48 -5.31
C GLY A 36 -2.89 -7.60 -4.46
N ALA A 37 -1.80 -7.32 -3.75
CA ALA A 37 -1.17 -8.22 -2.79
C ALA A 37 -1.71 -8.05 -1.35
N GLY A 38 -2.75 -7.24 -1.15
CA GLY A 38 -3.40 -7.06 0.16
C GLY A 38 -2.76 -6.02 1.08
N GLY A 39 -1.84 -5.18 0.59
CA GLY A 39 -1.32 -4.01 1.30
C GLY A 39 -1.99 -2.70 0.86
N LEU A 40 -1.53 -1.56 1.37
CA LEU A 40 -1.96 -0.24 0.88
C LEU A 40 -0.95 0.32 -0.14
N GLY A 41 -1.35 0.40 -1.41
CA GLY A 41 -0.58 1.05 -2.47
C GLY A 41 -0.84 2.56 -2.57
N LEU A 42 0.22 3.37 -2.51
CA LEU A 42 0.14 4.83 -2.67
C LEU A 42 0.95 5.29 -3.90
N VAL A 43 0.37 6.20 -4.69
CA VAL A 43 1.04 6.80 -5.85
C VAL A 43 1.86 8.01 -5.39
N GLY A 44 3.12 8.10 -5.83
CA GLY A 44 3.97 9.27 -5.60
C GLY A 44 3.48 10.48 -6.40
N GLY A 45 2.96 11.50 -5.72
CA GLY A 45 2.42 12.73 -6.33
C GLY A 45 3.34 13.96 -6.21
N GLY A 46 4.62 13.78 -5.88
CA GLY A 46 5.60 14.87 -5.84
C GLY A 46 6.08 15.27 -7.24
N TYR A 47 6.48 16.53 -7.39
CA TYR A 47 7.01 17.11 -8.63
C TYR A 47 8.51 16.89 -8.78
#